data_AF-A0A1D8UUZ9-F1
#
_entry.id   AF-A0A1D8UUZ9-F1
#
_cell.length_a   1.000
_cell.length_b   1.000
_cell.length_c   1.000
_cell.angle_alpha   90.00
_cell.angle_beta   90.00
_cell.angle_gamma   90.00
#
_symmetry.space_group_name_H-M   'P 1'
#
loop_
_entity.id
_entity.type
_entity.pdbx_description
1 polymer ?
#
loop_
_entity_poly.entity_id
_entity_poly.type
_entity_poly.pdbx_seq_one_letter_code
_entity_poly.pdbx_strand_id
1 'polypeptide(L)'
;MGDGRVPLWLCSSVSDWTAARRGHAAILAVGNLQAGPGWLVMRNIPLASHNIWGAHGANCACCQVHDEAAQALNLLFMDRVRRRCGDFTDVVLLETPGRLPMRAASLNANKLVSARFRLKLPFSDRDTTVSKISRRHAMRIGS
;
A
#
# COMPACT_ATOMS: atom_id res chain seq x y z
N MET A 1 7.82 -21.64 -6.32
CA MET A 1 7.91 -20.64 -7.40
C MET A 1 6.77 -19.63 -7.21
N GLY A 2 7.08 -18.34 -7.12
CA GLY A 2 6.05 -17.30 -6.95
C GLY A 2 5.27 -17.05 -8.26
N ASP A 3 4.10 -16.43 -8.16
CA ASP A 3 3.20 -16.11 -9.28
C ASP A 3 3.68 -14.94 -10.17
N GLY A 4 4.97 -14.58 -10.10
CA GLY A 4 5.59 -13.49 -10.85
C GLY A 4 5.21 -12.07 -10.40
N ARG A 5 4.29 -11.92 -9.43
CA ARG A 5 3.82 -10.61 -8.96
C ARG A 5 4.74 -10.03 -7.90
N VAL A 6 5.01 -8.73 -8.02
CA VAL A 6 5.81 -8.00 -7.04
C VAL A 6 4.98 -7.78 -5.77
N PRO A 7 5.48 -8.09 -4.57
CA PRO A 7 4.80 -7.73 -3.32
C PRO A 7 4.56 -6.22 -3.23
N LEU A 8 3.32 -5.83 -2.97
CA LEU A 8 2.91 -4.44 -2.73
C LEU A 8 2.37 -4.30 -1.32
N TRP A 9 3.14 -3.67 -0.44
CA TRP A 9 2.79 -3.42 0.95
C TRP A 9 2.05 -2.09 1.08
N LEU A 10 0.78 -2.14 1.44
CA LEU A 10 -0.03 -0.95 1.69
C LEU A 10 0.07 -0.58 3.18
N CYS A 11 0.84 0.45 3.52
CA CYS A 11 1.17 0.77 4.90
C CYS A 11 0.82 2.22 5.25
N SER A 12 0.58 2.48 6.54
CA SER A 12 0.54 3.85 7.09
C SER A 12 1.80 4.25 7.86
N SER A 13 2.72 3.30 8.06
CA SER A 13 4.01 3.51 8.68
C SER A 13 5.06 2.61 8.02
N VAL A 14 6.31 3.05 8.05
CA VAL A 14 7.48 2.28 7.61
C VAL A 14 8.51 2.10 8.72
N SER A 15 8.09 2.24 9.98
CA SER A 15 8.93 2.01 11.17
C SER A 15 9.60 0.65 11.15
N ASP A 16 8.87 -0.38 10.69
CA ASP A 16 9.32 -1.77 10.76
C ASP A 16 10.20 -2.17 9.56
N TRP A 17 10.47 -1.21 8.65
CA TRP A 17 11.33 -1.42 7.49
C TRP A 17 12.78 -1.12 7.85
N THR A 18 13.58 -2.17 8.00
CA THR A 18 15.02 -2.07 8.23
C THR A 18 15.75 -1.39 7.07
N ALA A 19 16.89 -0.75 7.33
CA ALA A 19 17.69 -0.09 6.30
C ALA A 19 18.09 -1.02 5.14
N ALA A 20 18.49 -2.26 5.47
CA ALA A 20 18.81 -3.28 4.48
C ALA A 20 17.61 -3.56 3.55
N ARG A 21 16.40 -3.70 4.11
CA ARG A 21 15.19 -3.93 3.31
C ARG A 21 14.83 -2.73 2.43
N ARG A 22 14.96 -1.51 2.96
CA ARG A 22 14.73 -0.28 2.18
C ARG A 22 15.66 -0.19 0.97
N GLY A 23 16.93 -0.60 1.13
CA GLY A 23 17.93 -0.63 0.04
C GLY A 23 17.60 -1.55 -1.14
N HIS A 24 16.58 -2.41 -1.01
CA HIS A 24 16.08 -3.28 -2.08
C HIS A 24 14.62 -3.02 -2.46
N ALA A 25 13.98 -2.00 -1.88
CA ALA A 25 12.55 -1.74 -2.03
C ALA A 25 12.29 -0.38 -2.68
N ALA A 26 11.19 -0.32 -3.43
CA ALA A 26 10.63 0.94 -3.91
C ALA A 26 9.55 1.44 -2.94
N ILE A 27 9.47 2.75 -2.72
CA ILE A 27 8.38 3.38 -1.98
C ILE A 27 7.71 4.47 -2.81
N LEU A 28 6.38 4.46 -2.74
CA LEU A 28 5.50 5.51 -3.21
C LEU A 28 4.81 6.12 -1.99
N ALA A 29 5.11 7.38 -1.66
CA ALA A 29 4.41 8.10 -0.61
C ALA A 29 3.26 8.92 -1.21
N VAL A 30 2.08 8.90 -0.59
CA VAL A 30 0.91 9.65 -1.08
C VAL A 30 0.80 11.00 -0.35
N GLY A 31 0.66 12.06 -1.12
CA GLY A 31 0.48 13.42 -0.62
C GLY A 31 1.70 13.97 0.11
N ASN A 32 1.51 14.34 1.37
CA ASN A 32 2.56 14.98 2.17
C ASN A 32 3.33 13.98 3.05
N LEU A 33 3.04 12.68 2.93
CA LEU A 33 3.71 11.65 3.72
C LEU A 33 5.20 11.57 3.38
N GLN A 34 6.02 11.38 4.41
CA GLN A 34 7.47 11.28 4.27
C GLN A 34 7.92 9.85 4.56
N ALA A 35 8.57 9.24 3.58
CA ALA A 35 9.10 7.88 3.66
C ALA A 35 10.44 7.77 4.40
N GLY A 36 11.14 8.89 4.61
CA GLY A 36 12.53 8.92 5.03
C GLY A 36 13.50 8.40 3.95
N PRO A 37 14.82 8.53 4.15
CA PRO A 37 15.83 8.11 3.17
C PRO A 37 16.08 6.60 3.18
N GLY A 38 16.92 6.14 2.23
CA GLY A 38 17.46 4.78 2.18
C GLY A 38 16.69 3.80 1.30
N TRP A 39 15.69 4.27 0.55
CA TRP A 39 14.94 3.45 -0.41
C TRP A 39 15.64 3.36 -1.75
N LEU A 40 15.62 2.17 -2.37
CA LEU A 40 16.20 1.98 -3.72
C LEU A 40 15.54 2.89 -4.76
N VAL A 41 14.22 3.04 -4.66
CA VAL A 41 13.44 3.98 -5.46
C VAL A 41 12.47 4.69 -4.52
N MET A 42 12.45 6.02 -4.57
CA MET A 42 11.52 6.83 -3.77
C MET A 42 10.78 7.79 -4.69
N ARG A 43 9.45 7.79 -4.63
CA ARG A 43 8.61 8.75 -5.34
C ARG A 43 7.52 9.27 -4.45
N ASN A 44 7.12 10.52 -4.69
CA ASN A 44 5.92 11.09 -4.09
C ASN A 44 4.80 11.11 -5.15
N ILE A 45 3.60 10.70 -4.75
CA ILE A 45 2.38 10.79 -5.52
C ILE A 45 1.66 12.03 -4.99
N PRO A 46 1.63 13.15 -5.74
CA PRO A 46 0.87 14.30 -5.31
C PRO A 46 -0.61 13.93 -5.16
N LEU A 47 -1.26 14.47 -4.13
CA LEU A 47 -2.72 14.48 -4.10
C LEU A 47 -3.15 15.34 -5.28
N ALA A 48 -3.79 14.75 -6.29
CA ALA A 48 -4.39 15.55 -7.33
C ALA A 48 -5.40 16.49 -6.66
N SER A 49 -5.24 17.80 -6.87
CA SER A 49 -6.35 18.71 -6.71
C SER A 49 -7.41 18.26 -7.72
N HIS A 50 -8.60 17.92 -7.25
CA HIS A 50 -9.74 17.47 -8.06
C HIS A 50 -10.23 18.49 -9.13
N ASN A 51 -9.48 19.54 -9.42
CA ASN A 51 -9.91 20.68 -10.24
C ASN A 51 -8.87 21.07 -11.27
N ILE A 52 -8.70 20.24 -12.29
CA ILE A 52 -8.35 20.70 -13.64
C ILE A 52 -8.94 19.63 -14.58
N TRP A 53 -9.34 19.98 -15.79
CA TRP A 53 -9.98 19.13 -16.83
C TRP A 53 -11.52 19.19 -16.83
N GLY A 54 -12.03 19.80 -17.91
CA GLY A 54 -13.36 20.40 -18.05
C GLY A 54 -14.52 19.43 -18.21
N ALA A 55 -15.71 20.02 -18.31
CA ALA A 55 -17.02 19.39 -18.38
C ALA A 55 -17.16 18.41 -19.57
N HIS A 56 -16.71 17.17 -19.38
CA HIS A 56 -17.22 16.02 -20.12
C HIS A 56 -18.40 15.38 -19.37
N GLY A 57 -19.35 14.82 -20.13
CA GLY A 57 -20.54 14.18 -19.60
C GLY A 57 -20.22 13.05 -18.63
N ALA A 58 -21.05 12.91 -17.59
CA ALA A 58 -20.94 11.79 -16.67
C ALA A 58 -20.96 10.47 -17.46
N ASN A 59 -20.07 9.53 -17.08
CA ASN A 59 -19.94 8.18 -17.63
C ASN A 59 -18.96 7.97 -18.83
N CYS A 60 -18.04 8.89 -19.13
CA CYS A 60 -16.91 8.57 -20.01
C CYS A 60 -15.90 7.64 -19.30
N ALA A 61 -15.29 6.70 -20.03
CA ALA A 61 -14.28 5.78 -19.50
C ALA A 61 -13.04 6.50 -18.89
N CYS A 62 -12.78 7.75 -19.26
CA CYS A 62 -11.79 8.63 -18.65
C CYS A 62 -12.21 9.20 -17.28
N CYS A 63 -13.52 9.22 -16.96
CA CYS A 63 -14.04 9.68 -15.66
C CYS A 63 -14.10 8.57 -14.60
N GLN A 64 -13.74 7.33 -14.95
CA GLN A 64 -13.53 6.25 -13.99
C GLN A 64 -12.31 6.60 -13.13
N VAL A 65 -12.56 7.38 -12.07
CA VAL A 65 -11.71 7.66 -10.90
C VAL A 65 -10.24 7.30 -11.17
N HIS A 66 -9.51 8.28 -11.69
CA HIS A 66 -8.07 8.19 -11.91
C HIS A 66 -7.37 7.91 -10.57
N ASP A 67 -7.19 6.65 -10.20
CA ASP A 67 -6.42 6.29 -9.02
C ASP A 67 -4.95 6.61 -9.30
N GLU A 68 -4.47 7.72 -8.73
CA GLU A 68 -3.10 8.21 -8.94
C GLU A 68 -2.07 7.20 -8.42
N ALA A 69 -2.40 6.43 -7.38
CA ALA A 69 -1.53 5.38 -6.88
C ALA A 69 -1.44 4.22 -7.86
N ALA A 70 -2.55 3.80 -8.48
CA ALA A 70 -2.54 2.78 -9.51
C ALA A 70 -1.71 3.21 -10.74
N GLN A 71 -1.83 4.47 -11.16
CA GLN A 71 -1.03 5.03 -12.25
C GLN A 71 0.46 5.07 -11.90
N ALA A 72 0.81 5.56 -10.71
CA ALA A 72 2.19 5.61 -10.24
C ALA A 72 2.81 4.21 -10.14
N LEU A 73 2.07 3.22 -9.66
CA LEU A 73 2.50 1.82 -9.62
C LEU A 73 2.77 1.25 -11.03
N ASN A 74 1.90 1.55 -11.98
CA ASN A 74 2.08 1.12 -13.37
C ASN A 74 3.33 1.77 -14.00
N LEU A 75 3.55 3.06 -13.77
CA LEU A 75 4.76 3.76 -14.25
C LEU A 75 6.02 3.18 -13.59
N LEU A 76 6.01 2.95 -12.28
CA LEU A 76 7.11 2.33 -11.55
C LEU A 76 7.46 0.94 -12.12
N PHE A 77 6.46 0.11 -12.40
CA PHE A 77 6.67 -1.20 -13.01
C PHE A 77 7.29 -1.08 -14.42
N MET A 78 6.77 -0.18 -15.25
CA MET A 78 7.31 0.04 -16.59
C MET A 78 8.74 0.56 -16.56
N ASP A 79 9.09 1.41 -15.58
CA ASP A 79 10.47 1.87 -15.39
C ASP A 79 11.40 0.73 -15.01
N ARG A 80 10.95 -0.19 -14.15
CA ARG A 80 11.71 -1.40 -13.82
C ARG A 80 11.94 -2.27 -15.05
N VAL A 81 10.89 -2.56 -15.83
CA VAL A 81 10.98 -3.36 -17.07
C VAL A 81 11.94 -2.73 -18.08
N ARG A 82 11.92 -1.40 -18.20
CA ARG A 82 12.81 -0.64 -19.09
C ARG A 82 14.17 -0.34 -18.48
N ARG A 83 14.49 -0.87 -17.29
CA ARG A 83 15.74 -0.62 -16.54
C ARG A 83 16.04 0.87 -16.32
N ARG A 84 15.00 1.70 -16.16
CA ARG A 84 15.09 3.13 -15.84
C ARG A 84 15.14 3.40 -14.33
N CYS A 85 15.05 2.37 -13.51
CA CYS A 85 15.26 2.41 -12.07
C CYS A 85 15.90 1.10 -11.60
N GLY A 86 16.32 1.04 -10.32
CA GLY A 86 16.88 -0.17 -9.72
C GLY A 86 15.89 -1.34 -9.69
N ASP A 87 16.41 -2.56 -9.69
CA ASP A 87 15.61 -3.79 -9.64
C ASP A 87 15.15 -4.11 -8.21
N PHE A 88 14.02 -3.50 -7.81
CA PHE A 88 13.45 -3.69 -6.47
C PHE A 88 12.72 -5.02 -6.33
N THR A 89 12.76 -5.59 -5.12
CA THR A 89 12.09 -6.85 -4.77
C THR A 89 10.73 -6.64 -4.09
N ASP A 90 10.54 -5.50 -3.43
CA ASP A 90 9.32 -5.10 -2.75
C ASP A 90 8.88 -3.69 -3.21
N VAL A 91 7.57 -3.43 -3.17
CA VAL A 91 7.01 -2.09 -3.30
C VAL A 91 6.21 -1.75 -2.04
N VAL A 92 6.36 -0.51 -1.55
CA VAL A 92 5.58 0.05 -0.46
C VAL A 92 4.75 1.20 -0.98
N LEU A 93 3.45 1.19 -0.69
CA LEU A 93 2.58 2.34 -0.84
C LEU A 93 2.27 2.88 0.55
N LEU A 94 2.85 4.04 0.87
CA LEU A 94 2.66 4.74 2.13
C LEU A 94 1.47 5.71 1.99
N GLU A 95 0.43 5.46 2.79
CA GLU A 95 -0.87 6.12 2.68
C GLU A 95 -1.41 6.47 4.09
N THR A 96 -2.30 7.47 4.18
CA THR A 96 -2.89 7.85 5.47
C THR A 96 -3.75 6.70 6.03
N PRO A 97 -3.69 6.36 7.34
CA PRO A 97 -4.41 5.22 7.93
C PRO A 97 -5.89 5.12 7.53
N GLY A 98 -6.61 6.25 7.54
CA GLY A 98 -8.04 6.28 7.19
C GLY A 98 -8.36 5.99 5.72
N ARG A 99 -7.37 6.08 4.82
CA ARG A 99 -7.53 5.82 3.38
C ARG A 99 -7.14 4.39 2.98
N LEU A 100 -6.51 3.62 3.87
CA LEU A 100 -6.03 2.27 3.55
C LEU A 100 -7.14 1.34 3.05
N PRO A 101 -8.35 1.25 3.66
CA PRO A 101 -9.38 0.33 3.18
C PRO A 101 -9.87 0.68 1.76
N MET A 102 -10.11 1.98 1.52
CA MET A 102 -10.51 2.48 0.20
C MET A 102 -9.41 2.25 -0.83
N ARG A 103 -8.14 2.51 -0.48
CA ARG A 103 -7.00 2.28 -1.36
C ARG A 103 -6.84 0.80 -1.70
N ALA A 104 -6.98 -0.09 -0.72
CA ALA A 104 -6.93 -1.53 -0.94
C ALA A 104 -8.02 -2.00 -1.91
N ALA A 105 -9.26 -1.53 -1.72
CA ALA A 105 -10.38 -1.85 -2.60
C ALA A 105 -10.13 -1.36 -4.04
N SER A 106 -9.68 -0.11 -4.21
CA SER A 106 -9.37 0.48 -5.51
C SER A 106 -8.26 -0.28 -6.25
N LEU A 107 -7.15 -0.58 -5.56
CA LEU A 107 -6.03 -1.32 -6.14
C LEU A 107 -6.39 -2.76 -6.52
N ASN A 108 -7.22 -3.43 -5.71
CA ASN A 108 -7.73 -4.77 -6.04
C ASN A 108 -8.68 -4.76 -7.24
N ALA A 109 -9.48 -3.71 -7.41
CA ALA A 109 -10.35 -3.55 -8.57
C ALA A 109 -9.57 -3.26 -9.86
N ASN A 110 -8.37 -2.67 -9.76
CA ASN A 110 -7.53 -2.37 -10.90
C ASN A 110 -6.84 -3.63 -11.48
N LYS A 111 -7.22 -4.02 -12.69
CA LYS A 111 -6.73 -5.24 -13.36
C LYS A 111 -5.22 -5.22 -13.64
N LEU A 112 -4.66 -4.07 -14.03
CA LEU A 112 -3.22 -3.98 -14.31
C LEU A 112 -2.40 -4.05 -13.03
N VAL A 113 -2.86 -3.41 -11.96
CA VAL A 113 -2.21 -3.50 -10.64
C VAL A 113 -2.26 -4.95 -10.14
N SER A 114 -3.43 -5.58 -10.11
CA SER A 114 -3.59 -6.96 -9.61
C SER A 114 -2.84 -8.03 -10.42
N ALA A 115 -2.58 -7.77 -11.71
CA ALA A 115 -1.76 -8.62 -12.57
C ALA A 115 -0.25 -8.49 -12.30
N ARG A 116 0.22 -7.32 -11.85
CA ARG A 116 1.65 -7.01 -11.65
C ARG A 116 2.08 -7.10 -10.19
N PHE A 117 1.16 -6.81 -9.30
CA PHE A 117 1.39 -6.64 -7.88
C PHE A 117 0.50 -7.57 -7.07
N ARG A 118 1.07 -8.08 -5.98
CA ARG A 118 0.34 -8.84 -4.98
C ARG A 118 0.19 -7.98 -3.74
N LEU A 119 -1.02 -7.47 -3.52
CA LEU A 119 -1.33 -6.62 -2.38
C LEU A 119 -1.10 -7.39 -1.07
N LYS A 120 -0.38 -6.76 -0.16
CA LYS A 120 -0.09 -7.18 1.21
C LYS A 120 -0.50 -6.05 2.13
N LEU A 121 -1.32 -6.36 3.12
CA LEU A 121 -1.57 -5.46 4.23
C LEU A 121 -0.44 -5.64 5.25
N PRO A 122 -0.08 -4.60 6.02
CA PRO A 122 0.91 -4.74 7.08
C PRO A 122 0.34 -5.75 8.08
N PHE A 123 1.22 -6.43 8.80
CA PHE A 123 0.78 -7.16 9.99
C PHE A 123 0.10 -6.15 10.91
N SER A 124 -1.21 -6.28 11.08
CA SER A 124 -1.91 -5.49 12.06
C SER A 124 -1.52 -6.07 13.41
N ASP A 125 -0.84 -5.30 14.24
CA ASP A 125 -0.55 -5.64 15.64
C ASP A 125 -1.85 -5.54 16.47
N ARG A 126 -2.89 -6.26 16.02
CA ARG A 126 -4.22 -6.35 16.64
C ARG A 126 -4.32 -7.58 17.55
N ASP A 127 -3.19 -8.05 18.10
CA ASP A 127 -3.17 -9.26 18.93
C ASP A 127 -2.36 -9.13 20.23
N THR A 128 -2.28 -7.91 20.79
CA THR A 128 -1.63 -7.68 22.09
C THR A 128 -2.51 -7.00 23.14
N THR A 129 -3.84 -7.05 22.99
CA THR A 129 -4.75 -6.66 24.07
C THR A 129 -5.76 -7.78 24.40
N VAL A 130 -5.42 -8.46 25.51
CA VAL A 130 -6.32 -9.17 26.45
C VAL A 130 -6.62 -10.65 26.17
N SER A 131 -5.57 -11.48 26.10
CA SER A 131 -5.59 -12.87 26.64
C SER A 131 -5.31 -12.93 28.16
N LYS A 132 -5.56 -11.83 28.90
CA LYS A 132 -5.53 -11.77 30.38
C LYS A 132 -6.93 -11.60 30.97
N ILE A 133 -7.89 -12.39 30.51
CA ILE A 133 -9.05 -12.78 31.32
C ILE A 133 -9.07 -14.31 31.35
N SER A 134 -8.02 -14.87 31.96
CA SER A 134 -7.98 -16.27 32.34
C SER A 134 -8.07 -16.33 33.86
N ARG A 135 -9.13 -16.99 34.34
CA ARG A 135 -9.15 -17.74 35.61
C ARG A 135 -9.16 -16.92 36.91
N ARG A 136 -10.30 -16.29 37.23
CA ARG A 136 -10.84 -16.25 38.61
C ARG A 136 -12.37 -16.16 38.57
N HIS A 137 -13.06 -17.29 38.41
CA HIS A 137 -14.37 -17.59 39.02
C HIS A 137 -14.87 -18.95 38.50
N ALA A 138 -14.33 -20.02 39.07
CA ALA A 138 -14.97 -21.33 39.06
C ALA A 138 -14.54 -22.02 40.37
N MET A 139 -15.49 -22.67 41.06
CA MET A 139 -15.49 -23.20 42.44
C MET A 139 -15.77 -22.13 43.53
N ARG A 140 -16.83 -22.19 44.34
CA ARG A 140 -17.67 -23.32 44.81
C ARG A 140 -19.12 -22.85 45.03
N ILE A 141 -20.09 -23.66 44.61
CA ILE A 141 -21.45 -23.71 45.16
C ILE A 141 -21.63 -25.14 45.70
N GLY A 142 -22.09 -25.26 46.95
CA GLY A 142 -22.93 -26.36 47.43
C GLY A 142 -22.24 -27.61 47.99
N SER A 143 -22.24 -27.72 49.32
CA SER A 143 -22.94 -28.79 50.06
C SER A 143 -23.20 -28.29 51.47
#